data_AF-A0A9X6LRR7-F1
#
_entry.id   AF-A0A9X6LRR7-F1
#
_cell.length_a   1.000
_cell.length_b   1.000
_cell.length_c   1.000
_cell.angle_alpha   90.00
_cell.angle_beta   90.00
_cell.angle_gamma   90.00
#
_symmetry.space_group_name_H-M   'P 1'
#
loop_
_entity.id
_entity.type
_entity.pdbx_description
1 polymer ?
#
loop_
_entity_poly.entity_id
_entity_poly.type
_entity_poly.pdbx_seq_one_letter_code
_entity_poly.pdbx_strand_id
1 'polypeptide(L)'
;MNEVITLSTDINVITAEIKSYQQIAGQSIFEIGKRLKHVKENDLAHGDFGNWLIDMDLDDSTARKFMRAYTQFEKRGTFPDLPSSKIFQIIALPSEIDRQQFIEEPHTIPSTGEEKTVDEMTVRELREVKKSLKEKDKLLQQAQKEATQARKSEQLTRKQLEELEQQAPTIVEKEVVKEVEIVPDNLLNEIDKLKDEASFYKQKADALSRDVDDIQLEESSMNYIANKNVHNLIAYMDDFLKDVVVSSLMRGSIATASDTTKELLDSRIEAFQEFLNDLKIAKTGRKVN
;
A
#
# COMPACT_ATOMS: atom_id res chain seq x y z
N MET A 1 18.79 -28.12 -52.39
CA MET A 1 19.71 -26.98 -52.46
C MET A 1 19.88 -26.48 -51.05
N ASN A 2 21.06 -26.66 -50.46
CA ASN A 2 21.39 -25.97 -49.20
C ASN A 2 21.79 -24.55 -49.61
N GLU A 3 20.90 -23.58 -49.42
CA GLU A 3 21.31 -22.18 -49.46
C GLU A 3 22.37 -21.99 -48.38
N VAL A 4 23.56 -21.58 -48.78
CA VAL A 4 24.58 -21.11 -47.84
C VAL A 4 24.05 -19.80 -47.30
N ILE A 5 23.42 -19.83 -46.12
CA ILE A 5 22.99 -18.64 -45.40
C ILE A 5 24.26 -17.88 -45.05
N THR A 6 24.61 -16.87 -45.83
CA THR A 6 25.70 -15.95 -45.53
C THR A 6 25.20 -14.94 -44.50
N LEU A 7 25.78 -14.94 -43.30
CA LEU A 7 25.46 -13.96 -42.27
C LEU A 7 25.92 -12.56 -42.71
N SER A 8 25.14 -11.54 -42.36
CA SER A 8 25.56 -10.13 -42.55
C SER A 8 26.82 -9.84 -41.75
N THR A 9 27.67 -8.92 -42.23
CA THR A 9 28.83 -8.41 -41.46
C THR A 9 28.49 -7.14 -40.66
N ASP A 10 27.29 -6.58 -40.82
CA ASP A 10 26.83 -5.41 -40.08
C ASP A 10 26.25 -5.83 -38.73
N ILE A 11 26.85 -5.33 -37.65
CA ILE A 11 26.43 -5.63 -36.27
C ILE A 11 24.98 -5.19 -35.99
N ASN A 12 24.51 -4.11 -36.61
CA ASN A 12 23.13 -3.64 -36.42
C ASN A 12 22.14 -4.60 -37.07
N VAL A 13 22.48 -5.13 -38.25
CA VAL A 13 21.67 -6.13 -38.95
C VAL A 13 21.63 -7.43 -38.15
N ILE A 14 22.78 -7.95 -37.72
CA ILE A 14 22.84 -9.15 -36.87
C ILE A 14 22.04 -8.93 -35.57
N THR A 15 22.14 -7.75 -34.95
CA THR A 15 21.40 -7.43 -33.73
C THR A 15 19.89 -7.45 -33.96
N ALA A 16 19.41 -6.87 -35.07
CA ALA A 16 18.00 -6.87 -35.42
C ALA A 16 17.48 -8.30 -35.70
N GLU A 17 18.25 -9.12 -36.42
CA GLU A 17 17.94 -10.53 -36.67
C GLU A 17 17.84 -11.32 -35.36
N ILE A 18 18.82 -11.18 -34.46
CA ILE A 18 18.81 -11.84 -33.15
C ILE A 18 17.58 -11.42 -32.34
N LYS A 19 17.25 -10.12 -32.30
CA LYS A 19 16.06 -9.62 -31.62
C LYS A 19 14.78 -10.23 -32.19
N SER A 20 14.67 -10.33 -33.52
CA SER A 20 13.53 -10.97 -34.18
C SER A 20 13.38 -12.44 -33.78
N TYR A 21 14.46 -13.22 -33.79
CA TYR A 21 14.40 -14.62 -33.33
C TYR A 21 14.05 -14.74 -31.84
N GLN A 22 14.51 -13.81 -31.00
CA GLN A 22 14.13 -13.77 -29.59
C GLN A 22 12.63 -13.49 -29.40
N GLN A 23 12.04 -12.61 -30.20
CA GLN A 23 10.60 -12.34 -30.22
C GLN A 23 9.81 -13.56 -30.67
N ILE A 24 10.22 -14.21 -31.78
CA ILE A 24 9.60 -15.44 -32.27
C ILE A 24 9.67 -16.54 -31.20
N ALA A 25 10.81 -16.69 -30.52
CA ALA A 25 10.95 -17.64 -29.42
C ALA A 25 10.02 -17.30 -28.24
N GLY A 26 9.85 -16.00 -27.92
CA GLY A 26 8.89 -15.53 -26.92
C GLY A 26 7.45 -15.88 -27.28
N GLN A 27 7.01 -15.59 -28.51
CA GLN A 27 5.69 -15.95 -29.02
C GLN A 27 5.46 -17.47 -29.02
N SER A 28 6.48 -18.24 -29.40
CA SER A 28 6.44 -19.70 -29.41
C SER A 28 6.14 -20.28 -28.02
N ILE A 29 6.64 -19.67 -26.95
CA ILE A 29 6.35 -20.12 -25.57
C ILE A 29 4.85 -20.04 -25.26
N PHE A 30 4.17 -18.96 -25.68
CA PHE A 30 2.73 -18.81 -25.47
C PHE A 30 1.93 -19.81 -26.30
N GLU A 31 2.30 -19.99 -27.57
CA GLU A 31 1.64 -20.93 -28.48
C GLU A 31 1.80 -22.38 -28.01
N ILE A 32 2.99 -22.77 -27.55
CA ILE A 32 3.20 -24.11 -26.95
C ILE A 32 2.38 -24.21 -25.66
N GLY A 33 2.40 -23.19 -24.79
CA GLY A 33 1.63 -23.15 -23.56
C GLY A 33 0.12 -23.35 -23.77
N LYS A 34 -0.45 -22.73 -24.81
CA LYS A 34 -1.84 -22.90 -25.23
C LYS A 34 -2.17 -24.35 -25.58
N ARG A 35 -1.33 -25.01 -26.37
CA ARG A 35 -1.51 -26.41 -26.80
C ARG A 35 -1.35 -27.38 -25.63
N LEU A 36 -0.34 -27.17 -24.78
CA LEU A 36 -0.14 -27.95 -23.56
C LEU A 36 -1.35 -27.88 -22.63
N LYS A 37 -1.91 -26.68 -22.42
CA LYS A 37 -3.12 -26.48 -21.60
C LYS A 37 -4.31 -27.22 -22.23
N HIS A 38 -4.51 -27.07 -23.54
CA HIS A 38 -5.61 -27.73 -24.24
C HIS A 38 -5.57 -29.26 -24.08
N VAL A 39 -4.42 -29.88 -24.35
CA VAL A 39 -4.25 -31.33 -24.22
C VAL A 39 -4.49 -31.79 -22.78
N LYS A 40 -3.97 -31.04 -21.81
CA LYS A 40 -4.14 -31.34 -20.38
C LYS A 40 -5.61 -31.31 -19.93
N GLU A 41 -6.40 -30.41 -20.49
CA GLU A 41 -7.80 -30.18 -20.10
C GLU A 41 -8.80 -31.05 -20.87
N ASN A 42 -8.47 -31.49 -22.10
CA ASN A 42 -9.46 -32.08 -23.02
C ASN A 42 -9.11 -33.47 -23.55
N ASP A 43 -7.82 -33.81 -23.70
CA ASP A 43 -7.42 -34.94 -24.56
C ASP A 43 -6.85 -36.14 -23.78
N LEU A 44 -6.57 -36.00 -22.48
CA LEU A 44 -5.90 -37.03 -21.69
C LEU A 44 -6.69 -37.41 -20.43
N ALA A 45 -6.69 -38.71 -20.11
CA ALA A 45 -7.22 -39.18 -18.84
C ALA A 45 -6.32 -38.73 -17.67
N HIS A 46 -6.87 -38.71 -16.46
CA HIS A 46 -6.14 -38.23 -15.30
C HIS A 46 -4.89 -39.10 -15.04
N GLY A 47 -3.71 -38.50 -15.20
CA GLY A 47 -2.42 -39.17 -14.98
C GLY A 47 -1.57 -39.33 -16.25
N ASP A 48 -2.18 -39.28 -17.44
CA ASP A 48 -1.47 -39.54 -18.70
C ASP A 48 -0.66 -38.34 -19.22
N PHE A 49 -0.97 -37.14 -18.74
CA PHE A 49 -0.26 -35.91 -19.14
C PHE A 49 1.25 -35.99 -18.89
N GLY A 50 1.68 -36.63 -17.79
CA GLY A 50 3.11 -36.77 -17.48
C GLY A 50 3.85 -37.66 -18.49
N ASN A 51 3.23 -38.78 -18.92
CA ASN A 51 3.82 -39.68 -19.90
C ASN A 51 3.90 -39.01 -21.28
N TRP A 52 2.82 -38.31 -21.67
CA TRP A 52 2.80 -37.58 -22.93
C TRP A 52 3.88 -36.49 -23.02
N LEU A 53 4.17 -35.81 -21.92
CA LEU A 53 5.28 -34.85 -21.86
C LEU A 53 6.65 -35.51 -22.09
N ILE A 54 6.85 -36.71 -21.53
CA ILE A 54 8.09 -37.50 -21.74
C ILE A 54 8.25 -37.85 -23.22
N ASP A 55 7.18 -38.29 -23.89
CA ASP A 55 7.20 -38.63 -25.32
C ASP A 55 7.51 -37.41 -26.21
N MET A 56 7.25 -36.20 -25.72
CA MET A 56 7.56 -34.93 -26.39
C MET A 56 8.94 -34.36 -26.02
N ASP A 57 9.77 -35.10 -25.29
CA ASP A 57 11.05 -34.61 -24.75
C ASP A 57 10.91 -33.30 -23.94
N LEU A 58 9.79 -33.15 -23.23
CA LEU A 58 9.47 -31.95 -22.46
C LEU A 58 9.34 -32.25 -20.99
N ASP A 59 10.06 -31.52 -20.14
CA ASP A 59 9.91 -31.67 -18.70
C ASP A 59 8.66 -30.94 -18.18
N ASP A 60 8.06 -31.49 -17.13
CA ASP A 60 6.84 -30.94 -16.51
C ASP A 60 7.03 -29.51 -15.96
N SER A 61 8.23 -29.13 -15.51
CA SER A 61 8.49 -27.77 -15.02
C SER A 61 8.44 -26.75 -16.17
N THR A 62 9.07 -27.06 -17.30
CA THR A 62 9.02 -26.23 -18.51
C THR A 62 7.61 -26.18 -19.08
N ALA A 63 6.92 -27.32 -19.19
CA ALA A 63 5.53 -27.36 -19.62
C ALA A 63 4.62 -26.47 -18.77
N ARG A 64 4.77 -26.52 -17.43
CA ARG A 64 4.04 -25.65 -16.50
C ARG A 64 4.37 -24.18 -16.69
N LYS A 65 5.64 -23.81 -16.93
CA LYS A 65 6.03 -22.42 -17.22
C LYS A 65 5.36 -21.91 -18.48
N PHE A 66 5.31 -22.73 -19.54
CA PHE A 66 4.69 -22.34 -20.80
C PHE A 66 3.17 -22.19 -20.66
N MET A 67 2.49 -23.16 -20.02
CA MET A 67 1.06 -23.04 -19.71
C MET A 67 0.76 -21.81 -18.83
N ARG A 68 1.62 -21.51 -17.84
CA ARG A 68 1.49 -20.32 -17.00
C ARG A 68 1.69 -19.04 -17.80
N ALA A 69 2.66 -19.00 -18.72
CA ALA A 69 2.84 -17.88 -19.62
C ALA A 69 1.60 -17.66 -20.49
N TYR A 70 1.01 -18.71 -21.05
CA TYR A 70 -0.25 -18.56 -21.79
C TYR A 70 -1.39 -18.03 -20.91
N THR A 71 -1.71 -18.72 -19.82
CA THR A 71 -2.88 -18.41 -18.96
C THR A 71 -2.82 -17.02 -18.33
N GLN A 72 -1.63 -16.50 -18.02
CA GLN A 72 -1.50 -15.16 -17.41
C GLN A 72 -1.71 -14.02 -18.41
N PHE A 73 -1.55 -14.27 -19.71
CA PHE A 73 -1.72 -13.26 -20.77
C PHE A 73 -2.95 -13.53 -21.67
N GLU A 74 -3.60 -14.70 -21.54
CA GLU A 74 -4.77 -15.15 -22.31
C GLU A 74 -5.95 -14.16 -22.27
N LYS A 75 -6.22 -13.53 -21.12
CA LYS A 75 -7.44 -12.74 -20.89
C LYS A 75 -7.52 -11.41 -21.65
N ARG A 76 -6.43 -10.92 -22.24
CA ARG A 76 -6.39 -9.58 -22.85
C ARG A 76 -6.05 -9.55 -24.35
N GLY A 77 -5.81 -10.71 -24.96
CA GLY A 77 -5.72 -10.85 -26.42
C GLY A 77 -4.38 -10.46 -27.08
N THR A 78 -3.45 -9.83 -26.36
CA THR A 78 -2.14 -9.43 -26.90
C THR A 78 -1.01 -10.00 -26.05
N PHE A 79 -0.11 -10.75 -26.69
CA PHE A 79 1.11 -11.22 -26.05
C PHE A 79 2.18 -10.13 -26.08
N PRO A 80 2.94 -9.94 -24.99
CA PRO A 80 4.00 -8.95 -24.98
C PRO A 80 5.13 -9.39 -25.91
N ASP A 81 5.68 -8.43 -26.66
CA ASP A 81 6.79 -8.65 -27.57
C ASP A 81 8.12 -8.71 -26.79
N LEU A 82 8.24 -9.72 -25.93
CA LEU A 82 9.36 -9.87 -25.01
C LEU A 82 10.16 -11.14 -25.31
N PRO A 83 11.50 -11.10 -25.17
CA PRO A 83 12.31 -12.30 -25.16
C PRO A 83 11.88 -13.29 -24.06
N SER A 84 12.04 -14.58 -24.34
CA SER A 84 11.74 -15.69 -23.42
C SER A 84 12.28 -15.50 -22.00
N SER A 85 13.50 -14.97 -21.89
CA SER A 85 14.16 -14.71 -20.62
C SER A 85 13.41 -13.72 -19.72
N LYS A 86 12.80 -12.68 -20.32
CA LYS A 86 11.98 -11.69 -19.61
C LYS A 86 10.60 -12.28 -19.28
N ILE A 87 9.96 -13.00 -20.21
CA ILE A 87 8.68 -13.68 -19.98
C ILE A 87 8.73 -14.52 -18.70
N PHE A 88 9.78 -15.33 -18.52
CA PHE A 88 9.92 -16.16 -17.32
C PHE A 88 10.12 -15.36 -16.02
N GLN A 89 10.67 -14.15 -16.08
CA GLN A 89 10.74 -13.28 -14.91
C GLN A 89 9.35 -12.74 -14.55
N ILE A 90 8.59 -12.30 -15.55
CA ILE A 90 7.27 -11.70 -15.38
C ILE A 90 6.26 -12.72 -14.84
N ILE A 91 6.21 -13.92 -15.41
CA ILE A 91 5.25 -14.93 -14.92
C ILE A 91 5.54 -15.31 -13.46
N ALA A 92 6.79 -15.19 -13.02
CA ALA A 92 7.25 -15.53 -11.68
C ALA A 92 7.08 -14.39 -10.66
N LEU A 93 6.44 -13.29 -11.03
CA LEU A 93 5.98 -12.27 -10.08
C LEU A 93 4.78 -12.81 -9.24
N PRO A 94 4.43 -12.18 -8.11
CA PRO A 94 3.21 -12.49 -7.33
C PRO A 94 1.93 -12.31 -8.14
N SER A 95 0.87 -13.10 -7.92
CA SER A 95 -0.38 -13.08 -8.71
C SER A 95 -1.14 -11.75 -8.68
N GLU A 96 -0.89 -10.96 -7.64
CA GLU A 96 -1.57 -9.71 -7.33
C GLU A 96 -1.10 -8.56 -8.23
N ILE A 97 0.11 -8.69 -8.79
CA ILE A 97 0.66 -7.68 -9.71
C ILE A 97 0.10 -7.90 -11.11
N ASP A 98 -0.55 -6.88 -11.65
CA ASP A 98 -0.96 -6.86 -13.05
C ASP A 98 0.27 -6.89 -13.97
N ARG A 99 0.34 -7.90 -14.84
CA ARG A 99 1.52 -8.12 -15.70
C ARG A 99 1.65 -7.09 -16.79
N GLN A 100 0.52 -6.67 -17.37
CA GLN A 100 0.53 -5.75 -18.48
C GLN A 100 0.97 -4.38 -17.98
N GLN A 101 0.34 -3.93 -16.89
CA GLN A 101 0.71 -2.70 -16.22
C GLN A 101 2.19 -2.73 -15.81
N PHE A 102 2.65 -3.85 -15.23
CA PHE A 102 4.05 -3.99 -14.86
C PHE A 102 5.02 -3.91 -16.06
N ILE A 103 4.61 -4.39 -17.24
CA ILE A 103 5.44 -4.31 -18.46
C ILE A 103 5.51 -2.89 -19.00
N GLU A 104 4.37 -2.18 -19.01
CA GLU A 104 4.21 -0.85 -19.60
C GLU A 104 4.71 0.28 -18.71
N GLU A 105 4.61 0.13 -17.38
CA GLU A 105 5.04 1.17 -16.45
C GLU A 105 6.56 1.19 -16.27
N PRO A 106 7.15 2.39 -16.12
CA PRO A 106 8.56 2.51 -15.76
C PRO A 106 8.79 2.10 -14.31
N HIS A 107 9.91 1.42 -14.06
CA HIS A 107 10.36 1.01 -12.73
C HIS A 107 11.74 1.57 -12.45
N THR A 108 11.95 2.05 -11.23
CA THR A 108 13.27 2.47 -10.75
C THR A 108 14.19 1.27 -10.57
N ILE A 109 15.33 1.27 -11.25
CA ILE A 109 16.36 0.24 -11.12
C ILE A 109 17.14 0.46 -9.82
N PRO A 110 17.21 -0.52 -8.90
CA PRO A 110 17.87 -0.33 -7.61
C PRO A 110 19.37 0.03 -7.69
N SER A 111 20.09 -0.48 -8.67
CA SER A 111 21.54 -0.25 -8.80
C SER A 111 21.92 1.08 -9.46
N THR A 112 21.11 1.57 -10.39
CA THR A 112 21.41 2.79 -11.16
C THR A 112 20.53 3.98 -10.81
N GLY A 113 19.34 3.75 -10.24
CA GLY A 113 18.32 4.77 -10.00
C GLY A 113 17.55 5.19 -11.26
N GLU A 114 17.89 4.66 -12.43
CA GLU A 114 17.22 4.98 -13.69
C GLU A 114 15.81 4.38 -13.72
N GLU A 115 14.86 5.10 -14.32
CA GLU A 115 13.52 4.59 -14.60
C GLU A 115 13.50 3.97 -16.01
N LYS A 116 13.14 2.69 -16.09
CA LYS A 116 13.02 1.96 -17.36
C LYS A 116 11.76 1.11 -17.38
N THR A 117 11.18 0.95 -18.55
CA THR A 117 10.14 -0.07 -18.78
C THR A 117 10.77 -1.47 -18.88
N VAL A 118 9.95 -2.52 -18.81
CA VAL A 118 10.46 -3.90 -18.91
C VAL A 118 11.15 -4.17 -20.24
N ASP A 119 10.75 -3.51 -21.33
CA ASP A 119 11.38 -3.67 -22.64
C ASP A 119 12.80 -3.08 -22.69
N GLU A 120 13.01 -1.95 -22.04
CA GLU A 120 14.32 -1.27 -21.98
C GLU A 120 15.29 -1.93 -20.99
N MET A 121 14.76 -2.60 -19.97
CA MET A 121 15.56 -3.29 -18.96
C MET A 121 16.33 -4.48 -19.52
N THR A 122 17.55 -4.67 -19.04
CA THR A 122 18.23 -5.96 -19.07
C THR A 122 17.55 -6.96 -18.13
N VAL A 123 17.75 -8.25 -18.36
CA VAL A 123 17.23 -9.31 -17.47
C VAL A 123 17.78 -9.18 -16.04
N ARG A 124 18.99 -8.61 -15.89
CA ARG A 124 19.59 -8.36 -14.57
C ARG A 124 18.83 -7.26 -13.83
N GLU A 125 18.62 -6.11 -14.47
CA GLU A 125 17.86 -5.00 -13.89
C GLU A 125 16.43 -5.44 -13.52
N LEU A 126 15.76 -6.21 -14.38
CA LEU A 126 14.43 -6.75 -14.09
C LEU A 126 14.41 -7.67 -12.84
N ARG A 127 15.48 -8.46 -12.62
CA ARG A 127 15.62 -9.27 -11.40
C ARG A 127 15.83 -8.41 -10.15
N GLU A 128 16.58 -7.32 -10.27
CA GLU A 128 16.80 -6.37 -9.17
C GLU A 128 15.48 -5.70 -8.76
N VAL A 129 14.71 -5.21 -9.72
CA VAL A 129 13.39 -4.60 -9.50
C VAL A 129 12.45 -5.59 -8.81
N LYS A 130 12.35 -6.81 -9.35
CA LYS A 130 11.54 -7.88 -8.74
C LYS A 130 11.97 -8.20 -7.31
N LYS A 131 13.27 -8.24 -7.04
CA LYS A 131 13.80 -8.50 -5.69
C LYS A 131 13.41 -7.36 -4.75
N SER A 132 13.57 -6.10 -5.17
CA SER A 132 13.17 -4.92 -4.39
C SER A 132 11.68 -4.93 -4.08
N LEU A 133 10.82 -5.26 -5.04
CA LEU A 133 9.37 -5.38 -4.82
C LEU A 133 9.02 -6.45 -3.79
N LYS A 134 9.68 -7.62 -3.86
CA LYS A 134 9.48 -8.68 -2.87
C LYS A 134 9.92 -8.27 -1.46
N GLU A 135 11.02 -7.51 -1.36
CA GLU A 135 11.49 -7.00 -0.07
C GLU A 135 10.55 -5.94 0.50
N LYS A 136 10.06 -5.02 -0.33
CA LYS A 136 9.04 -4.03 0.07
C LYS A 136 7.74 -4.69 0.54
N ASP A 137 7.24 -5.68 -0.21
CA ASP A 137 6.03 -6.44 0.19
C ASP A 137 6.23 -7.16 1.53
N LYS A 138 7.40 -7.79 1.73
CA LYS A 138 7.72 -8.45 3.01
C LYS A 138 7.74 -7.46 4.18
N LEU A 139 8.32 -6.27 3.98
CA LEU A 139 8.35 -5.22 5.00
C LEU A 139 6.94 -4.68 5.30
N LEU A 140 6.12 -4.47 4.27
CA LEU A 140 4.72 -4.05 4.44
C LEU A 140 3.90 -5.10 5.21
N GLN A 141 4.05 -6.37 4.88
CA GLN A 141 3.36 -7.45 5.60
C GLN A 141 3.82 -7.55 7.06
N GLN A 142 5.10 -7.34 7.33
CA GLN A 142 5.62 -7.31 8.70
C GLN A 142 5.04 -6.14 9.49
N ALA A 143 5.06 -4.92 8.92
CA ALA A 143 4.48 -3.74 9.53
C ALA A 143 2.97 -3.89 9.79
N GLN A 144 2.22 -4.49 8.86
CA GLN A 144 0.79 -4.77 9.04
C GLN A 144 0.53 -5.77 10.18
N LYS A 145 1.36 -6.80 10.32
CA LYS A 145 1.26 -7.76 11.45
C LYS A 145 1.53 -7.08 12.78
N GLU A 146 2.57 -6.27 12.86
CA GLU A 146 2.92 -5.50 14.07
C GLU A 146 1.80 -4.52 14.45
N ALA A 147 1.27 -3.77 13.48
CA ALA A 147 0.15 -2.87 13.69
C ALA A 147 -1.11 -3.61 14.18
N THR A 148 -1.40 -4.78 13.62
CA THR A 148 -2.53 -5.62 14.04
C THR A 148 -2.35 -6.16 15.45
N GLN A 149 -1.13 -6.57 15.83
CA GLN A 149 -0.81 -7.02 17.18
C GLN A 149 -0.93 -5.87 18.19
N ALA A 150 -0.42 -4.69 17.85
CA ALA A 150 -0.55 -3.49 18.69
C ALA A 150 -2.03 -3.16 18.95
N ARG A 151 -2.86 -3.11 17.90
CA ARG A 151 -4.32 -2.89 18.03
C ARG A 151 -5.01 -3.92 18.92
N LYS A 152 -4.64 -5.21 18.82
CA LYS A 152 -5.18 -6.26 19.71
C LYS A 152 -4.75 -6.07 21.16
N SER A 153 -3.50 -5.68 21.39
CA SER A 153 -2.99 -5.42 22.74
C SER A 153 -3.68 -4.21 23.37
N GLU A 154 -3.91 -3.14 22.60
CA GLU A 154 -4.63 -1.96 23.04
C GLU A 154 -6.09 -2.28 23.42
N GLN A 155 -6.78 -3.07 22.58
CA GLN A 155 -8.14 -3.53 22.89
C GLN A 155 -8.21 -4.36 24.18
N LEU A 156 -7.21 -5.20 24.45
CA LEU A 156 -7.13 -5.96 25.69
C LEU A 156 -6.91 -5.05 26.89
N THR A 157 -5.97 -4.10 26.79
CA THR A 157 -5.72 -3.12 27.86
C THR A 157 -6.96 -2.27 28.15
N ARG A 158 -7.68 -1.84 27.11
CA ARG A 158 -8.93 -1.07 27.28
C ARG A 158 -10.01 -1.88 27.99
N LYS A 159 -10.20 -3.16 27.64
CA LYS A 159 -11.14 -4.05 28.34
C LYS A 159 -10.76 -4.25 29.81
N GLN A 160 -9.47 -4.40 30.11
CA GLN A 160 -8.99 -4.50 31.48
C GLN A 160 -9.24 -3.21 32.28
N LEU A 161 -9.08 -2.04 31.64
CA LEU A 161 -9.39 -0.76 32.27
C LEU A 161 -10.89 -0.62 32.58
N GLU A 162 -11.75 -0.98 31.62
CA GLU A 162 -13.21 -0.97 31.79
C GLU A 162 -13.65 -1.95 32.90
N GLU A 163 -13.02 -3.13 33.02
CA GLU A 163 -13.27 -4.07 34.12
C GLU A 163 -12.83 -3.52 35.49
N LEU A 164 -11.73 -2.77 35.54
CA LEU A 164 -11.25 -2.13 36.78
C LEU A 164 -12.15 -0.96 37.20
N GLU A 165 -12.65 -0.17 36.25
CA GLU A 165 -13.61 0.92 36.53
C GLU A 165 -14.97 0.41 37.01
N GLN A 166 -15.37 -0.79 36.60
CA GLN A 166 -16.61 -1.44 37.07
C GLN A 166 -16.47 -2.08 38.46
N GLN A 167 -15.25 -2.23 39.00
CA GLN A 167 -15.06 -2.62 40.40
C GLN A 167 -15.34 -1.41 41.29
N ALA A 168 -16.44 -1.47 42.05
CA ALA A 168 -16.78 -0.43 43.02
C ALA A 168 -15.61 -0.24 44.02
N PRO A 169 -15.24 1.01 44.35
CA PRO A 169 -14.16 1.28 45.28
C PRO A 169 -14.48 0.64 46.64
N THR A 170 -13.58 -0.21 47.14
CA THR A 170 -13.66 -0.74 48.51
C THR A 170 -13.43 0.41 49.48
N ILE A 171 -14.51 0.97 50.03
CA ILE A 171 -14.47 2.04 51.03
C ILE A 171 -13.86 1.45 52.31
N VAL A 172 -12.59 1.79 52.58
CA VAL A 172 -11.99 1.64 53.91
C VAL A 172 -12.26 2.95 54.64
N GLU A 173 -13.27 2.97 55.51
CA GLU A 173 -13.56 4.12 56.36
C GLU A 173 -12.39 4.36 57.33
N LYS A 174 -11.59 5.38 57.04
CA LYS A 174 -10.76 6.06 58.04
C LYS A 174 -11.43 7.39 58.36
N GLU A 175 -11.88 7.52 59.60
CA GLU A 175 -12.38 8.75 60.20
C GLU A 175 -11.32 9.86 60.05
N VAL A 176 -11.62 10.89 59.25
CA VAL A 176 -10.80 12.11 59.17
C VAL A 176 -11.67 13.29 59.56
N VAL A 177 -11.23 13.96 60.62
CA VAL A 177 -11.83 15.17 61.21
C VAL A 177 -11.79 16.31 60.20
N LYS A 178 -12.90 17.06 60.13
CA LYS A 178 -13.09 18.24 59.28
C LYS A 178 -12.01 19.30 59.53
N GLU A 179 -11.31 19.68 58.47
CA GLU A 179 -10.71 21.01 58.33
C GLU A 179 -10.99 21.53 56.90
N VAL A 180 -11.31 22.81 56.83
CA VAL A 180 -11.79 23.52 55.63
C VAL A 180 -10.60 23.80 54.71
N GLU A 181 -10.60 23.27 53.49
CA GLU A 181 -9.67 23.72 52.44
C GLU A 181 -10.36 23.97 51.09
N ILE A 182 -10.13 25.21 50.66
CA ILE A 182 -10.23 25.85 49.35
C ILE A 182 -10.46 24.89 48.17
N VAL A 183 -11.57 25.10 47.44
CA VAL A 183 -11.81 24.49 46.13
C VAL A 183 -10.64 24.84 45.20
N PRO A 184 -9.82 23.88 44.74
CA PRO A 184 -8.70 24.20 43.90
C PRO A 184 -9.17 24.51 42.46
N ASP A 185 -8.54 25.51 41.83
CA ASP A 185 -8.84 26.04 40.48
C ASP A 185 -8.81 24.99 39.35
N ASN A 186 -8.32 23.78 39.63
CA ASN A 186 -8.26 22.67 38.69
C ASN A 186 -9.64 22.06 38.38
N LEU A 187 -10.58 22.05 39.34
CA LEU A 187 -11.93 21.49 39.14
C LEU A 187 -12.85 22.42 38.33
N LEU A 188 -12.67 23.73 38.46
CA LEU A 188 -13.41 24.73 37.68
C LEU A 188 -13.07 24.65 36.18
N ASN A 189 -11.80 24.46 35.85
CA ASN A 189 -11.33 24.29 34.47
C ASN A 189 -11.83 23.00 33.82
N GLU A 190 -12.03 21.94 34.60
CA GLU A 190 -12.54 20.66 34.11
C GLU A 190 -14.04 20.70 33.84
N ILE A 191 -14.79 21.42 34.67
CA ILE A 191 -16.23 21.68 34.47
C ILE A 191 -16.48 22.53 33.20
N ASP A 192 -15.65 23.54 32.93
CA ASP A 192 -15.82 24.36 31.72
C ASP A 192 -15.46 23.59 30.44
N LYS A 193 -14.42 22.74 30.46
CA LYS A 193 -14.12 21.84 29.33
C LYS A 193 -15.27 20.88 29.02
N LEU A 194 -15.90 20.30 30.04
CA LEU A 194 -17.02 19.39 29.88
C LEU A 194 -18.28 20.10 29.34
N LYS A 195 -18.48 21.38 29.67
CA LYS A 195 -19.57 22.19 29.08
C LYS A 195 -19.34 22.48 27.60
N ASP A 196 -18.11 22.81 27.22
CA ASP A 196 -17.75 23.06 25.82
C ASP A 196 -17.95 21.80 24.97
N GLU A 197 -17.54 20.63 25.48
CA GLU A 197 -17.71 19.34 24.81
C GLU A 197 -19.20 18.96 24.67
N ALA A 198 -20.02 19.18 25.71
CA ALA A 198 -21.47 18.98 25.63
C ALA A 198 -22.16 19.91 24.62
N SER A 199 -21.69 21.15 24.48
CA SER A 199 -22.20 22.11 23.50
C SER A 199 -21.90 21.67 22.05
N PHE A 200 -20.74 21.06 21.84
CA PHE A 200 -20.29 20.56 20.54
C PHE A 200 -21.15 19.39 20.06
N TYR A 201 -21.42 18.40 20.93
CA TYR A 201 -22.28 17.27 20.57
C TYR A 201 -23.74 17.68 20.31
N LYS A 202 -24.23 18.73 21.00
CA LYS A 202 -25.56 19.29 20.75
C LYS A 202 -25.67 19.95 19.37
N GLN A 203 -24.67 20.75 18.97
CA GLN A 203 -24.63 21.34 17.62
C GLN A 203 -24.53 20.27 16.52
N LYS A 204 -23.78 19.19 16.76
CA LYS A 204 -23.68 18.06 15.82
C LYS A 204 -25.03 17.38 15.60
N ALA A 205 -25.82 17.19 16.66
CA ALA A 205 -27.16 16.62 16.58
C ALA A 205 -28.14 17.54 15.83
N ASP A 206 -28.11 18.85 16.11
CA ASP A 206 -28.97 19.83 15.44
C ASP A 206 -28.65 19.96 13.94
N ALA A 207 -27.39 19.78 13.54
CA ALA A 207 -26.96 19.82 12.13
C ALA A 207 -27.37 18.56 11.34
N LEU A 208 -27.49 17.41 12.01
CA LEU A 208 -27.92 16.15 11.42
C LEU A 208 -29.45 16.03 11.30
N SER A 209 -30.20 16.92 11.95
CA SER A 209 -31.65 16.83 12.08
C SER A 209 -32.44 17.81 11.19
N ARG A 210 -31.79 18.51 10.24
CA ARG A 210 -32.46 19.48 9.35
C ARG A 210 -32.71 18.88 7.96
N ASP A 211 -33.99 18.82 7.58
CA ASP A 211 -34.52 18.28 6.32
C ASP A 211 -34.21 19.15 5.08
N VAL A 212 -34.35 18.52 3.93
CA VAL A 212 -33.76 18.77 2.60
C VAL A 212 -34.32 19.99 1.82
N ASP A 213 -35.20 20.82 2.38
CA ASP A 213 -35.95 21.81 1.59
C ASP A 213 -35.41 23.26 1.53
N ASP A 214 -34.34 23.62 2.23
CA ASP A 214 -33.77 24.99 2.17
C ASP A 214 -32.69 25.18 1.07
N ILE A 215 -32.84 24.48 -0.06
CA ILE A 215 -32.03 24.67 -1.29
C ILE A 215 -32.54 25.90 -2.06
N GLN A 216 -32.69 27.04 -1.39
CA GLN A 216 -32.94 28.33 -2.03
C GLN A 216 -32.27 29.44 -1.22
N LEU A 217 -31.04 29.81 -1.60
CA LEU A 217 -30.50 31.18 -1.62
C LEU A 217 -28.99 31.09 -1.97
N GLU A 218 -28.70 31.36 -3.24
CA GLU A 218 -27.41 31.18 -3.95
C GLU A 218 -26.21 31.99 -3.44
N GLU A 219 -26.28 32.62 -2.26
CA GLU A 219 -25.11 33.10 -1.50
C GLU A 219 -24.52 32.01 -0.57
N SER A 220 -25.27 30.92 -0.33
CA SER A 220 -24.96 29.88 0.65
C SER A 220 -24.08 28.75 0.10
N SER A 221 -23.92 28.62 -1.21
CA SER A 221 -23.21 27.51 -1.87
C SER A 221 -21.69 27.57 -1.68
N MET A 222 -21.10 28.77 -1.72
CA MET A 222 -19.66 28.96 -1.47
C MET A 222 -19.30 28.73 0.00
N ASN A 223 -20.12 29.22 0.93
CA ASN A 223 -19.95 28.96 2.36
C ASN A 223 -20.21 27.48 2.70
N TYR A 224 -21.20 26.85 2.06
CA TYR A 224 -21.45 25.43 2.21
C TYR A 224 -20.27 24.58 1.71
N ILE A 225 -19.71 24.88 0.53
CA ILE A 225 -18.54 24.18 -0.01
C ILE A 225 -17.29 24.45 0.84
N ALA A 226 -17.07 25.69 1.28
CA ALA A 226 -15.96 26.06 2.15
C ALA A 226 -16.06 25.35 3.51
N ASN A 227 -17.24 25.37 4.14
CA ASN A 227 -17.49 24.68 5.40
C ASN A 227 -17.36 23.16 5.23
N LYS A 228 -17.88 22.57 4.15
CA LYS A 228 -17.70 21.15 3.85
C LYS A 228 -16.22 20.77 3.74
N ASN A 229 -15.42 21.58 3.07
CA ASN A 229 -13.98 21.34 2.93
C ASN A 229 -13.25 21.44 4.29
N VAL A 230 -13.58 22.44 5.10
CA VAL A 230 -13.04 22.57 6.47
C VAL A 230 -13.48 21.42 7.37
N HIS A 231 -14.75 20.99 7.30
CA HIS A 231 -15.25 19.84 8.06
C HIS A 231 -14.60 18.53 7.64
N ASN A 232 -14.36 18.32 6.34
CA ASN A 232 -13.61 17.16 5.87
C ASN A 232 -12.17 17.18 6.39
N LEU A 233 -11.52 18.35 6.40
CA LEU A 233 -10.18 18.48 6.96
C LEU A 233 -10.15 18.16 8.46
N ILE A 234 -11.13 18.64 9.23
CA ILE A 234 -11.27 18.31 10.66
C ILE A 234 -11.45 16.80 10.83
N ALA A 235 -12.32 16.17 10.03
CA ALA A 235 -12.52 14.71 10.10
C ALA A 235 -11.23 13.93 9.80
N TYR A 236 -10.47 14.33 8.79
CA TYR A 236 -9.15 13.73 8.51
C TYR A 236 -8.15 13.92 9.64
N MET A 237 -8.15 15.10 10.28
CA MET A 237 -7.29 15.37 11.44
C MET A 237 -7.69 14.53 12.65
N ASP A 238 -8.99 14.40 12.92
CA ASP A 238 -9.50 13.59 14.03
C ASP A 238 -9.17 12.10 13.84
N ASP A 239 -9.31 11.58 12.62
CA ASP A 239 -8.94 10.20 12.32
C ASP A 239 -7.42 9.98 12.41
N PHE A 240 -6.62 10.93 11.92
CA PHE A 240 -5.17 10.90 12.10
C PHE A 240 -4.78 10.90 13.60
N LEU A 241 -5.39 11.76 14.41
CA LEU A 241 -5.08 11.87 15.84
C LEU A 241 -5.48 10.63 16.64
N LYS A 242 -6.53 9.90 16.24
CA LYS A 242 -6.86 8.59 16.81
C LYS A 242 -5.76 7.56 16.57
N ASP A 243 -5.13 7.58 15.40
CA ASP A 243 -4.14 6.59 14.99
C ASP A 243 -2.70 6.89 15.48
N VAL A 244 -2.40 8.12 15.91
CA VAL A 244 -1.01 8.63 16.10
C VAL A 244 -0.59 8.72 17.57
N VAL A 245 -1.33 8.10 18.50
CA VAL A 245 -0.96 8.09 19.93
C VAL A 245 0.43 7.47 20.13
N VAL A 246 1.41 8.28 20.54
CA VAL A 246 2.78 7.81 20.81
C VAL A 246 2.79 7.04 22.13
N SER A 247 2.67 5.71 22.01
CA SER A 247 2.71 4.78 23.13
C SER A 247 4.04 4.83 23.90
N SER A 248 4.04 4.34 25.14
CA SER A 248 5.26 4.20 25.95
C SER A 248 6.33 3.35 25.26
N LEU A 249 5.91 2.30 24.53
CA LEU A 249 6.80 1.47 23.71
C LEU A 249 7.45 2.27 22.58
N MET A 250 6.66 3.06 21.84
CA MET A 250 7.18 3.92 20.77
C MET A 250 8.18 4.95 21.29
N ARG A 251 7.93 5.53 22.48
CA ARG A 251 8.89 6.44 23.13
C ARG A 251 10.22 5.75 23.42
N GLY A 252 10.17 4.51 23.92
CA GLY A 252 11.36 3.69 24.14
C GLY A 252 12.12 3.42 22.83
N SER A 253 11.41 2.99 21.78
CA SER A 253 12.01 2.72 20.47
C SER A 253 12.65 3.96 19.85
N ILE A 254 11.98 5.11 19.89
CA ILE A 254 12.51 6.39 19.41
C ILE A 254 13.77 6.79 20.20
N ALA A 255 13.76 6.64 21.53
CA ALA A 255 14.92 6.95 22.36
C ALA A 255 16.15 6.09 22.01
N THR A 256 15.93 4.80 21.67
CA THR A 256 17.00 3.85 21.33
C THR A 256 17.41 3.82 19.85
N ALA A 257 16.68 4.53 18.97
CA ALA A 257 16.98 4.56 17.55
C ALA A 257 18.35 5.18 17.25
N SER A 258 18.93 4.82 16.10
CA SER A 258 20.19 5.40 15.63
C SER A 258 20.04 6.88 15.33
N ASP A 259 21.15 7.62 15.41
CA ASP A 259 21.15 9.07 15.18
C ASP A 259 20.63 9.44 13.79
N THR A 260 21.02 8.70 12.75
CA THR A 260 20.50 8.89 11.38
C THR A 260 18.98 8.69 11.29
N THR A 261 18.41 7.75 12.05
CA THR A 261 16.96 7.54 12.08
C THR A 261 16.24 8.65 12.85
N LYS A 262 16.88 9.20 13.89
CA LYS A 262 16.36 10.35 14.64
C LYS A 262 16.40 11.63 13.80
N GLU A 263 17.49 11.88 13.08
CA GLU A 263 17.58 13.01 12.14
C GLU A 263 16.50 12.95 11.05
N LEU A 264 16.21 11.76 10.53
CA LEU A 264 15.11 11.57 9.59
C LEU A 264 13.75 11.83 10.23
N LEU A 265 13.55 11.40 11.48
CA LEU A 265 12.33 11.70 12.25
C LEU A 265 12.19 13.21 12.48
N ASP A 266 13.27 13.90 12.85
CA ASP A 266 13.28 15.35 13.06
C ASP A 266 12.88 16.09 11.78
N SER A 267 13.43 15.72 10.62
CA SER A 267 13.02 16.28 9.32
C SER A 267 11.52 16.08 9.02
N ARG A 268 10.93 14.96 9.46
CA ARG A 268 9.48 14.72 9.30
C ARG A 268 8.66 15.53 10.30
N ILE A 269 9.16 15.72 11.52
CA ILE A 269 8.54 16.59 12.53
C ILE A 269 8.52 18.04 12.03
N GLU A 270 9.63 18.53 11.48
CA GLU A 270 9.73 19.87 10.90
C GLU A 270 8.72 20.08 9.76
N ALA A 271 8.66 19.16 8.80
CA ALA A 271 7.68 19.23 7.70
C ALA A 271 6.23 19.23 8.22
N PHE A 272 5.93 18.48 9.29
CA PHE A 272 4.61 18.49 9.91
C PHE A 272 4.32 19.80 10.65
N GLN A 273 5.32 20.40 11.30
CA GLN A 273 5.20 21.72 11.92
C GLN A 273 4.95 22.82 10.88
N GLU A 274 5.63 22.76 9.73
CA GLU A 274 5.38 23.67 8.60
C GLU A 274 3.95 23.55 8.08
N PHE A 275 3.47 22.33 7.85
CA PHE A 275 2.07 22.09 7.48
C PHE A 275 1.07 22.67 8.50
N LEU A 276 1.31 22.47 9.80
CA LEU A 276 0.47 23.05 10.84
C LEU A 276 0.53 24.59 10.86
N ASN A 277 1.68 25.17 10.53
CA ASN A 277 1.84 26.62 10.40
C ASN A 277 1.05 27.14 9.20
N ASP A 278 1.14 26.48 8.05
CA ASP A 278 0.37 26.84 6.85
C ASP A 278 -1.13 26.78 7.11
N LEU A 279 -1.62 25.76 7.82
CA LEU A 279 -3.01 25.68 8.24
C LEU A 279 -3.42 26.83 9.15
N LYS A 280 -2.56 27.24 10.10
CA LYS A 280 -2.82 28.39 10.97
C LYS A 280 -2.86 29.69 10.16
N ILE A 281 -1.96 29.87 9.20
CA ILE A 281 -1.95 31.03 8.31
C ILE A 281 -3.23 31.06 7.46
N ALA A 282 -3.58 29.92 6.84
CA ALA A 282 -4.79 29.76 6.03
C ALA A 282 -6.07 30.11 6.82
N LYS A 283 -6.16 29.70 8.09
CA LYS A 283 -7.26 30.06 8.99
C LYS A 283 -7.39 31.59 9.19
N THR A 284 -6.29 32.32 9.22
CA THR A 284 -6.30 33.78 9.43
C THR A 284 -6.56 34.58 8.15
N GLY A 285 -6.64 33.94 6.98
CA GLY A 285 -6.86 34.59 5.70
C GLY A 285 -5.69 35.45 5.20
N ARG A 286 -4.53 35.42 5.86
CA ARG A 286 -3.34 36.13 5.39
C ARG A 286 -2.68 35.33 4.29
N LYS A 287 -2.44 35.97 3.13
CA LYS A 287 -1.58 35.39 2.09
C LYS A 287 -0.15 35.32 2.62
N VAL A 288 0.47 34.14 2.49
CA VAL A 288 1.91 33.97 2.66
C VAL A 288 2.57 34.84 1.58
N ASN A 289 3.37 35.83 2.00
CA ASN A 289 4.30 36.54 1.11
C ASN A 289 5.64 35.83 1.16
#